data_AF-A0AB36M4J0-F1
#
_entry.id   AF-A0AB36M4J0-F1
#
_cell.length_a   1.000
_cell.length_b   1.000
_cell.length_c   1.000
_cell.angle_alpha   90.00
_cell.angle_beta   90.00
_cell.angle_gamma   90.00
#
_symmetry.space_group_name_H-M   'P 1'
#
loop_
_entity.id
_entity.type
_entity.pdbx_description
1 polymer ?
#
loop_
_entity_poly.entity_id
_entity_poly.type
_entity_poly.pdbx_seq_one_letter_code
_entity_poly.pdbx_strand_id
1 'polypeptide(L)'
;MNLLKSKVNVMNIIYINQLKQDFDGQEEKSKPFFMTFLLILMTLGLASISHAKAPINTALETVESYLNIWNGTQPDDLTKVLDPNVEYFNTSNEETRKGTASVIEVPKFLLTVIPDRKMTLTSPPLIVGDKVAVEWQLQGTLNKKDQSGKKDAKVITFKGASFFEVKNNKIIYIGDYYNNHPLRSQLEP
;
A
#
# COMPACT_ATOMS: atom_id res chain seq x y z
N MET A 1 -21.62 -21.48 71.90
CA MET A 1 -21.76 -22.10 70.57
C MET A 1 -20.65 -21.59 69.67
N ASN A 2 -19.60 -22.38 69.45
CA ASN A 2 -18.69 -22.28 68.29
C ASN A 2 -17.76 -23.51 68.27
N LEU A 3 -18.36 -24.67 68.03
CA LEU A 3 -17.71 -25.96 67.77
C LEU A 3 -16.93 -26.01 66.43
N LEU A 4 -16.83 -24.88 65.72
CA LEU A 4 -16.26 -24.77 64.38
C LEU A 4 -14.79 -24.30 64.35
N LYS A 5 -14.22 -23.80 65.45
CA LYS A 5 -12.80 -23.35 65.47
C LYS A 5 -11.78 -24.44 65.86
N SER A 6 -12.22 -25.55 66.46
CA SER A 6 -11.33 -26.66 66.85
C SER A 6 -11.06 -27.65 65.70
N LYS A 7 -12.05 -27.95 64.84
CA LYS A 7 -11.87 -28.87 63.71
C LYS A 7 -10.96 -28.36 62.59
N VAL A 8 -10.87 -27.03 62.43
CA VAL A 8 -10.04 -26.41 61.37
C VAL A 8 -8.55 -26.56 61.66
N ASN A 9 -8.15 -26.55 62.95
CA ASN A 9 -6.73 -26.63 63.31
C ASN A 9 -6.18 -28.07 63.18
N VAL A 10 -7.00 -29.09 63.44
CA VAL A 10 -6.60 -30.50 63.29
C VAL A 10 -6.52 -30.91 61.82
N MET A 11 -7.46 -30.46 60.97
CA MET A 11 -7.39 -30.70 59.51
C MET A 11 -6.13 -30.09 58.89
N ASN A 12 -5.74 -28.88 59.30
CA ASN A 12 -4.56 -28.22 58.74
C ASN A 12 -3.26 -28.95 59.09
N ILE A 13 -3.14 -29.50 60.30
CA ILE A 13 -1.94 -30.24 60.72
C ILE A 13 -1.83 -31.59 59.99
N ILE A 14 -2.96 -32.28 59.76
CA ILE A 14 -2.98 -33.53 58.98
C ILE A 14 -2.57 -33.26 57.53
N TYR A 15 -3.12 -32.20 56.91
CA TYR A 15 -2.81 -31.86 55.52
C TYR A 15 -1.33 -31.46 55.34
N ILE A 16 -0.75 -30.72 56.30
CA ILE A 16 0.66 -30.30 56.25
C ILE A 16 1.62 -31.48 56.46
N ASN A 17 1.29 -32.43 57.35
CA ASN A 17 2.12 -33.62 57.56
C ASN A 17 2.05 -34.60 56.38
N GLN A 18 0.91 -34.67 55.70
CA GLN A 18 0.74 -35.48 54.49
C GLN A 18 1.52 -34.90 53.29
N LEU A 19 1.50 -33.58 53.12
CA LEU A 19 2.33 -32.89 52.14
C LEU A 19 3.84 -33.04 52.39
N LYS A 20 4.27 -33.19 53.65
CA LYS A 20 5.69 -33.41 54.00
C LYS A 20 6.14 -34.85 53.75
N GLN A 21 5.28 -35.85 53.99
CA GLN A 21 5.55 -37.23 53.59
C GLN A 21 5.58 -37.41 52.07
N ASP A 22 4.74 -36.69 51.32
CA ASP A 22 4.73 -36.72 49.85
C ASP A 22 5.98 -36.04 49.25
N PHE A 23 6.55 -35.04 49.93
CA PHE A 23 7.79 -34.36 49.49
C PHE A 23 9.07 -35.14 49.82
N ASP A 24 9.17 -35.73 51.02
CA ASP A 24 10.35 -36.53 51.41
C ASP A 24 10.35 -37.93 50.76
N GLY A 25 9.24 -38.38 50.17
CA GLY A 25 9.09 -39.68 49.49
C GLY A 25 9.36 -39.69 47.98
N GLN A 26 9.77 -38.57 47.38
CA GLN A 26 10.04 -38.46 45.93
C GLN A 26 11.53 -38.25 45.60
N GLU A 27 12.44 -38.61 46.52
CA GLU A 27 13.86 -38.84 46.22
C GLU A 27 14.10 -40.27 45.71
N GLU A 28 13.43 -40.68 44.63
CA GLU A 28 14.01 -41.69 43.73
C GLU A 28 13.14 -41.88 42.46
N LYS A 29 13.78 -41.74 41.30
CA LYS A 29 13.32 -42.25 39.98
C LYS A 29 12.22 -41.49 39.23
N SER A 30 12.49 -40.24 38.84
CA SER A 30 11.76 -39.63 37.70
C SER A 30 12.60 -38.71 36.80
N LYS A 31 13.92 -38.90 36.78
CA LYS A 31 14.86 -38.05 36.02
C LYS A 31 14.78 -38.08 34.48
N PRO A 32 14.07 -38.99 33.76
CA PRO A 32 13.95 -38.83 32.30
C PRO A 32 12.59 -38.27 31.83
N PHE A 33 11.53 -38.30 32.66
CA PHE A 33 10.19 -37.99 32.16
C PHE A 33 9.88 -36.48 32.17
N PHE A 34 10.31 -35.76 33.20
CA PHE A 34 10.10 -34.30 33.27
C PHE A 34 10.89 -33.50 32.23
N MET A 35 12.08 -33.99 31.86
CA MET A 35 12.93 -33.32 30.87
C MET A 35 12.38 -33.45 29.44
N THR A 36 11.66 -34.54 29.15
CA THR A 36 11.03 -34.78 27.85
C THR A 36 9.73 -33.97 27.70
N PHE A 37 8.96 -33.78 28.77
CA PHE A 37 7.74 -32.97 28.75
C PHE A 37 8.05 -31.47 28.61
N LEU A 38 9.14 -30.98 29.21
CA LEU A 38 9.57 -29.59 29.07
C LEU A 38 10.11 -29.27 27.66
N LEU A 39 10.73 -30.25 26.98
CA LEU A 39 11.18 -30.11 25.58
C LEU A 39 10.02 -30.06 24.58
N ILE A 40 8.93 -30.79 24.86
CA ILE A 40 7.72 -30.79 24.02
C ILE A 40 6.94 -29.46 24.19
N LEU A 41 6.89 -28.88 25.39
CA LEU A 41 6.28 -27.54 25.56
C LEU A 41 7.14 -26.40 24.97
N MET A 42 8.47 -26.53 24.95
CA MET A 42 9.35 -25.55 24.30
C MET A 42 9.26 -25.57 22.75
N THR A 43 8.81 -26.66 22.15
CA THR A 43 8.65 -26.76 20.67
C THR A 43 7.29 -26.26 20.17
N LEU A 44 6.28 -26.11 21.05
CA LEU A 44 4.96 -25.56 20.68
C LEU A 44 4.83 -24.02 20.84
N GLY A 45 5.86 -23.35 21.37
CA GLY A 45 5.84 -21.90 21.63
C GLY A 45 6.12 -21.00 20.41
N LEU A 46 6.43 -21.58 19.25
CA LEU A 46 6.60 -20.86 17.98
C LEU A 46 5.35 -21.00 17.10
N ALA A 47 4.16 -20.88 17.69
CA ALA A 47 2.99 -20.48 16.92
C ALA A 47 3.25 -19.05 16.47
N SER A 48 3.77 -18.91 15.25
CA SER A 48 3.97 -17.63 14.60
C SER A 48 2.68 -16.82 14.74
N ILE A 49 2.74 -15.72 15.48
CA ILE A 49 1.84 -14.60 15.23
C ILE A 49 2.27 -14.09 13.86
N SER A 50 1.84 -14.80 12.81
CA SER A 50 1.73 -14.21 11.49
C SER A 50 0.78 -13.04 11.69
N HIS A 51 1.35 -11.86 11.96
CA HIS A 51 0.72 -10.64 11.55
C HIS A 51 0.54 -10.82 10.05
N ALA A 52 -0.65 -11.27 9.65
CA ALA A 52 -1.11 -11.05 8.29
C ALA A 52 -1.06 -9.54 8.17
N LYS A 53 0.05 -9.03 7.61
CA LYS A 53 0.12 -7.67 7.10
C LYS A 53 -1.14 -7.56 6.26
N ALA A 54 -2.05 -6.65 6.63
CA ALA A 54 -3.27 -6.41 5.86
C ALA A 54 -2.85 -6.46 4.38
N PRO A 55 -3.56 -7.23 3.53
CA PRO A 55 -3.09 -7.51 2.18
C PRO A 55 -2.69 -6.18 1.58
N ILE A 56 -1.38 -6.05 1.34
CA ILE A 56 -0.82 -4.90 0.68
C ILE A 56 -1.64 -4.78 -0.59
N ASN A 57 -2.36 -3.67 -0.76
CA ASN A 57 -3.07 -3.46 -2.00
C ASN A 57 -2.02 -3.11 -3.05
N THR A 58 -1.46 -4.14 -3.65
CA THR A 58 -0.37 -4.01 -4.63
C THR A 58 -0.81 -3.19 -5.84
N ALA A 59 -2.11 -3.17 -6.16
CA ALA A 59 -2.67 -2.31 -7.18
C ALA A 59 -2.53 -0.83 -6.80
N LEU A 60 -2.95 -0.45 -5.58
CA LEU A 60 -2.79 0.92 -5.09
C LEU A 60 -1.31 1.34 -5.05
N GLU A 61 -0.42 0.53 -4.47
CA GLU A 61 1.01 0.87 -4.39
C GLU A 61 1.66 1.05 -5.77
N THR A 62 1.25 0.23 -6.74
CA THR A 62 1.70 0.36 -8.13
C THR A 62 1.22 1.68 -8.75
N VAL A 63 -0.04 2.06 -8.52
CA VAL A 63 -0.62 3.32 -9.02
C VAL A 63 -0.04 4.54 -8.31
N GLU A 64 0.24 4.48 -7.01
CA GLU A 64 0.94 5.54 -6.28
C GLU A 64 2.37 5.73 -6.81
N SER A 65 3.07 4.63 -7.09
CA SER A 65 4.40 4.66 -7.73
C SER A 65 4.33 5.29 -9.13
N TYR A 66 3.32 4.93 -9.92
CA TYR A 66 3.04 5.56 -11.22
C TYR A 66 2.85 7.08 -11.09
N LEU A 67 1.98 7.54 -10.18
CA LEU A 67 1.71 8.98 -9.99
C LEU A 67 2.93 9.75 -9.48
N ASN A 68 3.75 9.12 -8.64
CA ASN A 68 5.00 9.71 -8.17
C ASN A 68 6.01 9.89 -9.31
N ILE A 69 6.20 8.85 -10.15
CA ILE A 69 7.09 8.92 -11.31
C ILE A 69 6.56 9.93 -12.34
N TRP A 70 5.25 9.94 -12.61
CA TRP A 70 4.62 10.86 -13.57
C TRP A 70 4.82 12.34 -13.19
N ASN A 71 4.74 12.63 -11.89
CA ASN A 71 5.03 13.94 -11.31
C ASN A 71 6.53 14.27 -11.21
N GLY A 72 7.40 13.28 -11.43
CA GLY A 72 8.84 13.45 -11.39
C GLY A 72 9.43 14.01 -12.69
N THR A 73 10.76 14.11 -12.72
CA THR A 73 11.52 14.60 -13.87
C THR A 73 11.99 13.50 -14.82
N GLN A 74 11.79 12.23 -14.46
CA GLN A 74 12.28 11.06 -15.19
C GLN A 74 11.12 10.19 -15.69
N PRO A 75 10.36 10.62 -16.71
CA PRO A 75 9.17 9.88 -17.18
C PRO A 75 9.50 8.50 -17.76
N ASP A 76 10.74 8.24 -18.18
CA ASP A 76 11.16 6.91 -18.64
C ASP A 76 11.13 5.83 -17.54
N ASP A 77 11.18 6.25 -16.28
CA ASP A 77 11.03 5.35 -15.14
C ASP A 77 9.64 4.71 -15.04
N LEU A 78 8.65 5.19 -15.81
CA LEU A 78 7.31 4.57 -15.86
C LEU A 78 7.38 3.11 -16.33
N THR A 79 8.40 2.73 -17.10
CA THR A 79 8.68 1.32 -17.45
C THR A 79 8.81 0.39 -16.24
N LYS A 80 9.15 0.92 -15.06
CA LYS A 80 9.22 0.15 -13.79
C LYS A 80 7.85 -0.33 -13.32
N VAL A 81 6.77 0.38 -13.65
CA VAL A 81 5.40 0.08 -13.17
C VAL A 81 4.41 -0.26 -14.29
N LEU A 82 4.74 0.01 -15.55
CA LEU A 82 3.91 -0.33 -16.70
C LEU A 82 4.22 -1.75 -17.22
N ASP A 83 3.19 -2.45 -17.68
CA ASP A 83 3.36 -3.64 -18.50
C ASP A 83 3.89 -3.24 -19.90
N PRO A 84 4.79 -4.03 -20.53
CA PRO A 84 5.28 -3.74 -21.88
C PRO A 84 4.18 -3.57 -22.94
N ASN A 85 3.02 -4.20 -22.73
CA ASN A 85 1.86 -4.15 -23.62
C ASN A 85 0.68 -3.36 -23.03
N VAL A 86 0.92 -2.46 -22.07
CA VAL A 86 -0.12 -1.63 -21.45
C VAL A 86 -1.03 -1.00 -22.51
N GLU A 87 -2.33 -1.07 -22.30
CA GLU A 87 -3.34 -0.38 -23.11
C GLU A 87 -3.62 1.00 -22.50
N TYR A 88 -3.52 2.05 -23.31
CA TYR A 88 -3.66 3.43 -22.86
C TYR A 88 -4.67 4.19 -23.69
N PHE A 89 -5.76 4.59 -23.04
CA PHE A 89 -6.73 5.53 -23.57
C PHE A 89 -6.58 6.89 -22.88
N ASN A 90 -6.67 7.97 -23.66
CA ASN A 90 -6.93 9.29 -23.11
C ASN A 90 -7.79 10.13 -24.05
N THR A 91 -8.56 11.05 -23.48
CA THR A 91 -9.51 11.88 -24.24
C THR A 91 -8.86 12.79 -25.31
N SER A 92 -7.56 13.10 -25.23
CA SER A 92 -6.90 13.92 -26.27
C SER A 92 -6.55 13.15 -27.53
N ASN A 93 -6.34 11.83 -27.42
CA ASN A 93 -6.02 10.98 -28.57
C ASN A 93 -7.27 10.33 -29.17
N GLU A 94 -8.35 10.22 -28.39
CA GLU A 94 -9.64 9.63 -28.81
C GLU A 94 -9.54 8.15 -29.25
N GLU A 95 -8.42 7.48 -28.94
CA GLU A 95 -8.18 6.07 -29.24
C GLU A 95 -7.34 5.39 -28.15
N THR A 96 -7.46 4.06 -28.06
CA THR A 96 -6.59 3.22 -27.21
C THR A 96 -5.32 2.86 -27.97
N ARG A 97 -4.16 3.18 -27.39
CA ARG A 97 -2.84 2.83 -27.91
C ARG A 97 -2.15 1.81 -27.03
N LYS A 98 -1.17 1.09 -27.57
CA LYS A 98 -0.46 0.02 -26.86
C LYS A 98 1.00 0.36 -26.61
N GLY A 99 1.50 -0.14 -25.49
CA GLY A 99 2.91 -0.13 -25.11
C GLY A 99 3.30 1.07 -24.25
N THR A 100 4.41 0.92 -23.54
CA THR A 100 4.88 1.93 -22.55
C THR A 100 5.11 3.30 -23.18
N ALA A 101 5.56 3.35 -24.44
CA ALA A 101 5.81 4.58 -25.17
C ALA A 101 4.57 5.49 -25.26
N SER A 102 3.37 4.91 -25.45
CA SER A 102 2.13 5.70 -25.58
C SER A 102 1.75 6.41 -24.28
N VAL A 103 2.16 5.87 -23.14
CA VAL A 103 1.96 6.48 -21.82
C VAL A 103 3.06 7.51 -21.53
N ILE A 104 4.33 7.18 -21.82
CA ILE A 104 5.51 8.00 -21.50
C ILE A 104 5.56 9.30 -22.30
N GLU A 105 5.07 9.32 -23.54
CA GLU A 105 5.11 10.52 -24.38
C GLU A 105 4.34 11.71 -23.80
N VAL A 106 3.25 11.47 -23.06
CA VAL A 106 2.41 12.52 -22.46
C VAL A 106 3.17 13.31 -21.38
N PRO A 107 3.70 12.67 -20.31
CA PRO A 107 4.53 13.37 -19.34
C PRO A 107 5.84 13.88 -19.96
N LYS A 108 6.39 13.27 -21.01
CA LYS A 108 7.54 13.88 -21.71
C LYS A 108 7.16 15.20 -22.37
N PHE A 109 6.09 15.20 -23.16
CA PHE A 109 5.59 16.41 -23.81
C PHE A 109 5.26 17.49 -22.79
N LEU A 110 4.51 17.15 -21.74
CA LEU A 110 4.13 18.11 -20.71
C LEU A 110 5.34 18.70 -19.96
N LEU A 111 6.49 18.00 -19.85
CA LEU A 111 7.69 18.60 -19.22
C LEU A 111 8.26 19.73 -20.07
N THR A 112 8.05 19.68 -21.39
CA THR A 112 8.52 20.73 -22.29
C THR A 112 7.69 22.00 -22.18
N VAL A 113 6.38 21.86 -21.97
CA VAL A 113 5.42 22.98 -21.96
C VAL A 113 5.02 23.46 -20.57
N ILE A 114 5.01 22.60 -19.55
CA ILE A 114 4.71 22.92 -18.14
C ILE A 114 5.69 22.16 -17.21
N PRO A 115 6.97 22.59 -17.12
CA PRO A 115 8.04 21.83 -16.45
C PRO A 115 7.84 21.64 -14.94
N ASP A 116 7.05 22.51 -14.31
CA ASP A 116 6.65 22.48 -12.90
C ASP A 116 5.31 21.75 -12.68
N ARG A 117 4.86 20.96 -13.66
CA ARG A 117 3.57 20.30 -13.59
C ARG A 117 3.40 19.43 -12.34
N LYS A 118 2.20 19.43 -11.78
CA LYS A 118 1.83 18.63 -10.62
C LYS A 118 0.41 18.11 -10.75
N MET A 119 0.27 16.79 -10.80
CA MET A 119 -0.98 16.08 -10.66
C MET A 119 -1.20 15.75 -9.18
N THR A 120 -2.32 16.21 -8.64
CA THR A 120 -2.71 16.01 -7.23
C THR A 120 -4.06 15.34 -7.18
N LEU A 121 -4.20 14.32 -6.33
CA LEU A 121 -5.48 13.65 -6.11
C LEU A 121 -6.46 14.59 -5.39
N THR A 122 -7.72 14.63 -5.85
CA THR A 122 -8.76 15.49 -5.26
C THR A 122 -9.68 14.74 -4.30
N SER A 123 -9.58 13.41 -4.27
CA SER A 123 -10.33 12.50 -3.42
C SER A 123 -9.51 11.24 -3.12
N PRO A 124 -9.86 10.46 -2.08
CA PRO A 124 -9.25 9.16 -1.86
C PRO A 124 -9.47 8.20 -3.05
N PRO A 125 -8.46 7.40 -3.45
CA PRO A 125 -8.62 6.39 -4.49
C PRO A 125 -9.73 5.38 -4.15
N LEU A 126 -10.48 4.97 -5.16
CA LEU A 126 -11.42 3.85 -5.08
C LEU A 126 -10.73 2.58 -5.58
N ILE A 127 -10.84 1.49 -4.83
CA ILE A 127 -10.12 0.25 -5.13
C ILE A 127 -11.07 -0.93 -5.11
N VAL A 128 -11.10 -1.69 -6.21
CA VAL A 128 -11.93 -2.90 -6.36
C VAL A 128 -11.07 -4.01 -6.96
N GLY A 129 -10.56 -4.89 -6.10
CA GLY A 129 -9.59 -5.91 -6.49
C GLY A 129 -8.35 -5.28 -7.12
N ASP A 130 -8.07 -5.65 -8.36
CA ASP A 130 -6.93 -5.22 -9.17
C ASP A 130 -7.15 -3.87 -9.90
N LYS A 131 -8.28 -3.20 -9.65
CA LYS A 131 -8.66 -1.95 -10.32
C LYS A 131 -8.61 -0.78 -9.35
N VAL A 132 -8.04 0.33 -9.80
CA VAL A 132 -7.94 1.59 -9.03
C VAL A 132 -8.53 2.71 -9.86
N ALA A 133 -9.39 3.54 -9.25
CA ALA A 133 -9.88 4.78 -9.84
C ALA A 133 -9.47 5.97 -8.98
N VAL A 134 -9.04 7.04 -9.63
CA VAL A 134 -8.59 8.27 -8.96
C VAL A 134 -9.17 9.49 -9.65
N GLU A 135 -9.50 10.52 -8.87
CA GLU A 135 -9.79 11.86 -9.38
C GLU A 135 -8.60 12.76 -9.10
N TRP A 136 -8.25 13.61 -10.06
CA TRP A 136 -7.07 14.45 -9.97
C TRP A 136 -7.27 15.84 -10.56
N GLN A 137 -6.39 16.75 -10.15
CA GLN A 137 -6.19 18.04 -10.76
C GLN A 137 -4.73 18.15 -11.22
N LEU A 138 -4.52 18.52 -12.48
CA LEU A 138 -3.22 18.92 -12.99
C LEU A 138 -3.09 20.44 -12.88
N GLN A 139 -1.93 20.90 -12.41
CA GLN A 139 -1.53 22.30 -12.40
C GLN A 139 -0.12 22.44 -12.97
N GLY A 140 0.20 23.57 -13.60
CA GLY A 140 1.57 23.92 -13.99
C GLY A 140 1.64 25.32 -14.61
N THR A 141 2.83 25.83 -14.82
CA THR A 141 3.09 27.14 -15.43
C THR A 141 3.60 26.96 -16.85
N LEU A 142 2.94 27.61 -17.81
CA LEU A 142 3.31 27.52 -19.21
C LEU A 142 4.75 28.03 -19.44
N ASN A 143 5.60 27.21 -20.04
CA ASN A 143 6.97 27.56 -20.39
C ASN A 143 7.05 28.04 -21.83
N LYS A 144 6.25 29.06 -22.17
CA LYS A 144 6.29 29.73 -23.48
C LYS A 144 6.79 31.16 -23.33
N LYS A 145 7.41 31.66 -24.39
CA LYS A 145 7.66 33.09 -24.56
C LYS A 145 6.54 33.66 -25.43
N ASP A 146 6.03 34.83 -25.08
CA ASP A 146 5.13 35.58 -25.95
C ASP A 146 5.87 36.12 -27.19
N GLN A 147 5.14 36.78 -28.08
CA GLN A 147 5.69 37.36 -29.32
C GLN A 147 6.78 38.43 -29.06
N SER A 148 6.86 38.96 -27.83
CA SER A 148 7.90 39.92 -27.41
C SER A 148 9.14 39.25 -26.79
N GLY A 149 9.13 37.91 -26.67
CA GLY A 149 10.20 37.14 -26.04
C GLY A 149 10.11 37.08 -24.51
N LYS A 150 9.07 37.65 -23.90
CA LYS A 150 8.82 37.60 -22.45
C LYS A 150 8.20 36.26 -22.08
N LYS A 151 8.65 35.66 -20.98
CA LYS A 151 8.10 34.39 -20.49
C LYS A 151 6.64 34.61 -20.07
N ASP A 152 5.71 33.93 -20.72
CA ASP A 152 4.31 33.87 -20.32
C ASP A 152 4.24 33.08 -19.00
N ALA A 153 3.58 33.65 -17.99
CA ALA A 153 3.43 33.05 -16.68
C ALA A 153 2.03 32.45 -16.48
N LYS A 154 1.32 32.17 -17.58
CA LYS A 154 -0.02 31.56 -17.56
C LYS A 154 0.00 30.24 -16.80
N VAL A 155 -0.80 30.19 -15.73
CA VAL A 155 -1.04 28.95 -14.98
C VAL A 155 -2.11 28.14 -15.70
N ILE A 156 -1.79 26.88 -15.94
CA ILE A 156 -2.68 25.88 -16.53
C ILE A 156 -3.28 25.08 -15.38
N THR A 157 -4.60 24.86 -15.42
CA THR A 157 -5.26 23.98 -14.45
C THR A 157 -6.42 23.25 -15.11
N PHE A 158 -6.50 21.95 -14.88
CA PHE A 158 -7.65 21.14 -15.29
C PHE A 158 -7.79 19.90 -14.42
N LYS A 159 -8.99 19.34 -14.43
CA LYS A 159 -9.37 18.17 -13.65
C LYS A 159 -9.65 17.00 -14.56
N GLY A 160 -9.47 15.81 -14.02
CA GLY A 160 -9.79 14.57 -14.69
C GLY A 160 -9.93 13.42 -13.71
N ALA A 161 -10.20 12.25 -14.27
CA ALA A 161 -10.19 10.99 -13.57
C ALA A 161 -9.41 9.97 -14.40
N SER A 162 -8.74 9.05 -13.70
CA SER A 162 -8.02 7.95 -14.34
C SER A 162 -8.48 6.63 -13.75
N PHE A 163 -8.62 5.63 -14.63
CA PHE A 163 -8.91 4.25 -14.28
C PHE A 163 -7.70 3.38 -14.60
N PHE A 164 -7.29 2.55 -13.66
CA PHE A 164 -6.16 1.65 -13.77
C PHE A 164 -6.59 0.22 -13.58
N GLU A 165 -5.99 -0.69 -14.32
CA GLU A 165 -5.99 -2.12 -14.02
C GLU A 165 -4.55 -2.60 -13.82
N VAL A 166 -4.31 -3.30 -12.72
CA VAL A 166 -2.99 -3.77 -12.31
C VAL A 166 -2.97 -5.29 -12.29
N LYS A 167 -1.96 -5.90 -12.88
CA LYS A 167 -1.73 -7.35 -12.82
C LYS A 167 -0.26 -7.60 -12.58
N ASN A 168 0.06 -8.50 -11.66
CA ASN A 168 1.46 -8.84 -11.32
C ASN A 168 2.33 -7.60 -11.03
N ASN A 169 1.78 -6.63 -10.28
CA ASN A 169 2.43 -5.36 -9.93
C ASN A 169 2.83 -4.50 -11.15
N LYS A 170 2.12 -4.69 -12.27
CA LYS A 170 2.25 -3.89 -13.49
C LYS A 170 0.90 -3.35 -13.91
N ILE A 171 0.85 -2.09 -14.32
CA ILE A 171 -0.35 -1.50 -14.90
C ILE A 171 -0.51 -2.04 -16.32
N ILE A 172 -1.61 -2.73 -16.58
CA ILE A 172 -1.94 -3.31 -17.89
C ILE A 172 -2.94 -2.43 -18.66
N TYR A 173 -3.67 -1.55 -17.99
CA TYR A 173 -4.59 -0.61 -18.61
C TYR A 173 -4.60 0.73 -17.88
N ILE A 174 -4.67 1.82 -18.64
CA ILE A 174 -4.91 3.18 -18.16
C ILE A 174 -5.99 3.82 -19.06
N GLY A 175 -7.02 4.38 -18.44
CA GLY A 175 -8.00 5.22 -19.11
C GLY A 175 -8.09 6.59 -18.45
N ASP A 176 -7.62 7.63 -19.14
CA ASP A 176 -7.66 9.02 -18.67
C ASP A 176 -8.85 9.77 -19.29
N TYR A 177 -9.72 10.30 -18.41
CA TYR A 177 -10.90 11.06 -18.78
C TYR A 177 -10.82 12.48 -18.24
N TYR A 178 -10.79 13.45 -19.14
CA TYR A 178 -10.80 14.86 -18.81
C TYR A 178 -11.39 15.66 -19.96
N ASN A 179 -11.80 16.90 -19.68
CA ASN A 179 -12.25 17.79 -20.74
C ASN A 179 -11.02 18.31 -21.52
N ASN A 180 -10.72 17.69 -22.67
CA ASN A 180 -9.58 18.05 -23.51
C ASN A 180 -9.74 19.44 -24.16
N HIS A 181 -10.96 19.94 -24.34
CA HIS A 181 -11.24 21.19 -25.03
C HIS A 181 -10.69 22.42 -24.25
N PRO A 182 -11.01 22.61 -22.95
CA PRO A 182 -10.36 23.63 -22.12
C PRO A 182 -8.85 23.49 -22.01
N LEU A 183 -8.30 22.27 -22.06
CA LEU A 183 -6.86 22.06 -22.03
C LEU A 183 -6.23 22.59 -23.31
N ARG A 184 -6.76 22.22 -24.47
CA ARG A 184 -6.28 22.69 -25.77
C ARG A 184 -6.31 24.22 -25.82
N SER A 185 -7.43 24.86 -25.48
CA SER A 185 -7.51 26.33 -25.42
C SER A 185 -6.53 26.99 -24.44
N GLN A 186 -6.12 26.27 -23.39
CA GLN A 186 -5.10 26.75 -22.46
C GLN A 186 -3.68 26.63 -23.01
N LEU A 187 -3.42 25.65 -23.89
CA LEU A 187 -2.11 25.38 -24.51
C LEU A 187 -1.89 26.11 -25.84
N GLU A 188 -2.94 26.49 -26.55
CA GLU A 188 -2.90 27.34 -27.75
C GLU A 188 -2.40 28.77 -27.40
N PRO A 189 -1.69 29.45 -28.33
CA PRO A 189 -1.18 30.82 -28.14
C PRO A 189 -2.28 31.89 -28.03
#